data_AF-A0A6I1HVY9-F1
#
_entry.id   AF-A0A6I1HVY9-F1
#
_cell.length_a   1.000
_cell.length_b   1.000
_cell.length_c   1.000
_cell.angle_alpha   90.00
_cell.angle_beta   90.00
_cell.angle_gamma   90.00
#
_symmetry.space_group_name_H-M   'P 1'
#
loop_
_entity.id
_entity.type
_entity.pdbx_description
1 polymer ?
#
loop_
_entity_poly.entity_id
_entity_poly.type
_entity_poly.pdbx_seq_one_letter_code
_entity_poly.pdbx_strand_id
1 'polypeptide(L)'
;MAKDDAVEIDPDNINHEAMSNMWRFSPTDEETPQVEAADIVAFIGQVIAARSSALAGEQMLFYCWHDAQCRQLRFSLVSRSHGRLPFRCEVRETQDLALIAERVVNGDWRNEDFMQAPSEDGDEPEQAPFILPVFVVPVP
;
A
#
# COMPACT_ATOMS: atom_id res chain seq x y z
N MET A 1 5.32 -13.27 12.52
CA MET A 1 3.90 -12.85 12.51
C MET A 1 3.21 -13.04 11.15
N ALA A 2 3.88 -12.89 9.99
CA ALA A 2 3.21 -13.05 8.68
C ALA A 2 2.95 -14.50 8.20
N LYS A 3 3.52 -15.53 8.85
CA LYS A 3 3.49 -16.92 8.36
C LYS A 3 2.23 -17.70 8.77
N ASP A 4 1.53 -17.26 9.81
CA ASP A 4 0.41 -17.99 10.42
C ASP A 4 -0.96 -17.36 10.12
N ASP A 5 -1.01 -16.20 9.44
CA ASP A 5 -2.28 -15.62 8.99
C ASP A 5 -2.68 -16.23 7.65
N ALA A 6 -3.74 -17.04 7.68
CA ALA A 6 -4.33 -17.62 6.48
C ALA A 6 -4.69 -16.52 5.47
N VAL A 7 -4.40 -16.78 4.19
CA VAL A 7 -4.86 -15.92 3.10
C VAL A 7 -6.29 -16.32 2.76
N GLU A 8 -7.22 -15.38 2.87
CA GLU A 8 -8.61 -15.56 2.49
C GLU A 8 -8.73 -15.54 0.96
N ILE A 9 -9.53 -16.45 0.41
CA ILE A 9 -9.85 -16.53 -1.01
C ILE A 9 -11.37 -16.46 -1.16
N ASP A 10 -11.87 -15.39 -1.76
CA ASP A 10 -13.30 -15.20 -2.01
C ASP A 10 -13.53 -14.75 -3.46
N PRO A 11 -13.72 -15.70 -4.39
CA PRO A 11 -13.82 -15.39 -5.82
C PRO A 11 -15.08 -14.62 -6.19
N ASP A 12 -16.10 -14.61 -5.33
CA ASP A 12 -17.37 -13.95 -5.57
C ASP A 12 -17.38 -12.51 -5.00
N ASN A 13 -16.49 -12.19 -4.05
CA ASN A 13 -16.47 -10.90 -3.39
C ASN A 13 -15.05 -10.36 -3.14
N ILE A 14 -14.53 -9.65 -4.15
CA ILE A 14 -13.23 -8.96 -4.09
C ILE A 14 -13.08 -8.04 -2.86
N ASN A 15 -14.17 -7.41 -2.38
CA ASN A 15 -14.06 -6.50 -1.23
C ASN A 15 -13.88 -7.29 0.07
N HIS A 16 -14.58 -8.41 0.22
CA HIS A 16 -14.42 -9.28 1.38
C HIS A 16 -13.01 -9.89 1.39
N GLU A 17 -12.57 -10.44 0.27
CA GLU A 17 -11.21 -10.98 0.10
C GLU A 17 -10.14 -9.94 0.47
N ALA A 18 -10.21 -8.76 -0.14
CA ALA A 18 -9.28 -7.67 0.08
C ALA A 18 -9.25 -7.17 1.54
N MET A 19 -10.40 -7.13 2.20
CA MET A 19 -10.51 -6.68 3.59
C MET A 19 -9.95 -7.73 4.55
N SER A 20 -10.23 -9.00 4.32
CA SER A 20 -9.72 -10.12 5.14
C SER A 20 -8.20 -10.25 5.04
N ASN A 21 -7.64 -9.97 3.85
CA ASN A 21 -6.20 -10.01 3.61
C ASN A 21 -5.47 -8.69 3.92
N MET A 22 -6.17 -7.67 4.43
CA MET A 22 -5.63 -6.32 4.61
C MET A 22 -4.65 -6.23 5.78
N TRP A 23 -3.48 -5.66 5.50
CA TRP A 23 -2.52 -5.25 6.52
C TRP A 23 -2.29 -3.76 6.46
N ARG A 24 -2.04 -3.18 7.64
CA ARG A 24 -1.82 -1.75 7.84
C ARG A 24 -0.60 -1.59 8.73
N PHE A 25 0.26 -0.67 8.34
CA PHE A 25 1.49 -0.38 9.06
C PHE A 25 1.73 1.12 9.10
N SER A 26 2.13 1.60 10.26
CA SER A 26 2.62 2.96 10.49
C SER A 26 3.57 2.90 11.69
N PRO A 27 4.74 3.54 11.63
CA PRO A 27 5.62 3.67 12.78
C PRO A 27 4.97 4.55 13.85
N THR A 28 5.41 4.41 15.09
CA THR A 28 5.14 5.40 16.14
C THR A 28 5.96 6.67 15.92
N ASP A 29 5.60 7.77 16.59
CA ASP A 29 6.35 9.03 16.52
C ASP A 29 7.83 8.85 16.94
N GLU A 30 8.11 7.95 17.88
CA GLU A 30 9.47 7.64 18.35
C GLU A 30 10.29 6.84 17.31
N GLU A 31 9.63 5.97 16.54
CA GLU A 31 10.26 5.14 15.51
C GLU A 31 10.45 5.91 14.19
N THR A 32 9.54 6.84 13.88
CA THR A 32 9.47 7.56 12.61
C THR A 32 10.82 8.16 12.14
N PRO A 33 11.64 8.82 12.99
CA PRO A 33 12.92 9.39 12.57
C PRO A 33 13.93 8.33 12.09
N GLN A 34 13.76 7.08 12.52
CA GLN A 34 14.67 5.96 12.24
C GLN A 34 14.26 5.17 11.00
N VAL A 35 13.06 5.41 10.45
CA VAL A 35 12.56 4.70 9.28
C VAL A 35 13.15 5.32 8.01
N GLU A 36 13.79 4.48 7.18
CA GLU A 36 14.21 4.85 5.84
C GLU A 36 13.32 4.20 4.77
N ALA A 37 13.19 4.84 3.61
CA ALA A 37 12.43 4.28 2.48
C ALA A 37 12.99 2.91 2.04
N ALA A 38 14.32 2.73 2.11
CA ALA A 38 14.97 1.46 1.82
C ALA A 38 14.53 0.33 2.77
N ASP A 39 14.30 0.64 4.05
CA ASP A 39 13.80 -0.34 5.03
C ASP A 39 12.39 -0.80 4.68
N ILE A 40 11.54 0.11 4.21
CA ILE A 40 10.17 -0.22 3.77
C ILE A 40 10.18 -1.08 2.51
N VAL A 41 11.07 -0.81 1.56
CA VAL A 41 11.26 -1.66 0.38
C VAL A 41 11.68 -3.07 0.80
N ALA A 42 12.69 -3.18 1.68
CA ALA A 42 13.16 -4.46 2.17
C ALA A 42 12.08 -5.22 2.95
N PHE A 43 11.34 -4.52 3.82
CA PHE A 43 10.24 -5.07 4.60
C PHE A 43 9.14 -5.62 3.70
N ILE A 44 8.62 -4.84 2.75
CA ILE A 44 7.56 -5.29 1.85
C ILE A 44 8.07 -6.42 0.93
N GLY A 45 9.33 -6.39 0.51
CA GLY A 45 9.95 -7.52 -0.21
C GLY A 45 9.91 -8.83 0.59
N GLN A 46 10.20 -8.77 1.89
CA GLN A 46 10.09 -9.94 2.79
C GLN A 46 8.63 -10.38 2.99
N VAL A 47 7.69 -9.43 3.09
CA VAL A 47 6.25 -9.73 3.18
C VAL A 47 5.76 -10.45 1.93
N ILE A 48 6.12 -9.97 0.74
CA ILE A 48 5.77 -10.62 -0.53
C ILE A 48 6.32 -12.04 -0.54
N ALA A 49 7.60 -12.24 -0.24
CA ALA A 49 8.20 -13.57 -0.21
C ALA A 49 7.48 -14.52 0.78
N ALA A 50 7.19 -14.04 1.99
CA ALA A 50 6.47 -14.80 3.00
C ALA A 50 5.07 -15.19 2.55
N ARG A 51 4.30 -14.23 2.01
CA ARG A 51 2.94 -14.46 1.51
C ARG A 51 2.91 -15.40 0.33
N SER A 52 3.78 -15.20 -0.66
CA SER A 52 3.92 -16.11 -1.80
C SER A 52 4.23 -17.54 -1.37
N SER A 53 5.04 -17.74 -0.33
CA SER A 53 5.36 -19.09 0.16
C SER A 53 4.22 -19.77 0.93
N ALA A 54 3.24 -18.99 1.39
CA ALA A 54 2.09 -19.51 2.14
C ALA A 54 0.92 -19.91 1.23
N LEU A 55 0.95 -19.51 -0.05
CA LEU A 55 -0.06 -19.88 -1.04
C LEU A 55 0.13 -21.35 -1.47
N ALA A 56 -0.99 -22.05 -1.63
CA ALA A 56 -1.08 -23.45 -2.02
C ALA A 56 -1.42 -23.61 -3.51
N GLY A 57 -0.99 -22.65 -4.34
CA GLY A 57 -1.18 -22.63 -5.80
C GLY A 57 -2.19 -21.58 -6.29
N GLU A 58 -2.69 -20.74 -5.39
CA GLU A 58 -3.60 -19.64 -5.71
C GLU A 58 -2.87 -18.47 -6.37
N GLN A 59 -3.29 -18.16 -7.59
CA GLN A 59 -2.75 -17.04 -8.36
C GLN A 59 -3.34 -15.71 -7.87
N MET A 60 -2.55 -14.89 -7.17
CA MET A 60 -3.01 -13.64 -6.56
C MET A 60 -2.25 -12.40 -7.05
N LEU A 61 -2.81 -11.23 -6.79
CA LEU A 61 -2.15 -9.93 -6.89
C LEU A 61 -1.83 -9.45 -5.48
N PHE A 62 -0.55 -9.27 -5.19
CA PHE A 62 -0.14 -8.47 -4.06
C PHE A 62 -0.14 -7.01 -4.47
N TYR A 63 -0.73 -6.15 -3.65
CA TYR A 63 -0.72 -4.71 -3.90
C TYR A 63 -0.48 -3.90 -2.63
N CYS A 64 0.21 -2.77 -2.77
CA CYS A 64 0.67 -1.93 -1.67
C CYS A 64 0.55 -0.45 -2.02
N TRP A 65 0.07 0.38 -1.09
CA TRP A 65 -0.12 1.81 -1.32
C TRP A 65 0.01 2.62 -0.02
N HIS A 66 0.17 3.92 -0.20
CA HIS A 66 0.09 4.89 0.88
C HIS A 66 -1.34 5.39 1.06
N ASP A 67 -1.95 5.13 2.22
CA ASP A 67 -3.17 5.80 2.65
C ASP A 67 -2.81 7.07 3.44
N ALA A 68 -2.75 8.19 2.73
CA ALA A 68 -2.44 9.51 3.27
C ALA A 68 -3.46 10.01 4.32
N GLN A 69 -4.71 9.55 4.28
CA GLN A 69 -5.73 10.00 5.23
C GLN A 69 -5.49 9.43 6.63
N CYS A 70 -4.96 8.21 6.68
CA CYS A 70 -4.60 7.55 7.93
C CYS A 70 -3.09 7.51 8.19
N ARG A 71 -2.27 8.11 7.31
CA ARG A 71 -0.80 8.07 7.34
C ARG A 71 -0.25 6.65 7.44
N GLN A 72 -0.82 5.74 6.64
CA GLN A 72 -0.55 4.30 6.73
C GLN A 72 -0.02 3.73 5.42
N LEU A 73 0.99 2.87 5.53
CA LEU A 73 1.30 1.89 4.49
C LEU A 73 0.25 0.77 4.58
N ARG A 74 -0.42 0.48 3.47
CA ARG A 74 -1.39 -0.62 3.39
C ARG A 74 -0.99 -1.59 2.30
N PHE A 75 -1.23 -2.86 2.55
CA PHE A 75 -1.09 -3.89 1.54
C PHE A 75 -2.12 -4.99 1.73
N SER A 76 -2.45 -5.69 0.65
CA SER A 76 -3.39 -6.81 0.68
C SER A 76 -3.16 -7.72 -0.54
N LEU A 77 -3.94 -8.80 -0.59
CA LEU A 77 -3.95 -9.81 -1.64
C LEU A 77 -5.38 -9.99 -2.16
N VAL A 78 -5.51 -10.06 -3.48
CA VAL A 78 -6.76 -10.48 -4.13
C VAL A 78 -6.49 -11.51 -5.23
N SER A 79 -7.42 -12.41 -5.46
CA SER A 79 -7.35 -13.40 -6.52
C SER A 79 -7.23 -12.73 -7.89
N ARG A 80 -6.31 -13.23 -8.73
CA ARG A 80 -6.13 -12.71 -10.11
C ARG A 80 -7.38 -12.88 -10.97
N SER A 81 -8.24 -13.85 -10.64
CA SER A 81 -9.52 -14.09 -11.32
C SER A 81 -10.47 -12.90 -11.27
N HIS A 82 -10.33 -11.99 -10.29
CA HIS A 82 -11.13 -10.77 -10.26
C HIS A 82 -10.81 -9.78 -11.39
N GLY A 83 -9.60 -9.84 -11.96
CA GLY A 83 -9.18 -9.02 -13.10
C GLY A 83 -9.04 -7.51 -12.83
N ARG A 84 -9.15 -7.07 -11.56
CA ARG A 84 -9.02 -5.67 -11.14
C ARG A 84 -8.65 -5.57 -9.66
N LEU A 85 -8.26 -4.37 -9.23
CA LEU A 85 -8.06 -4.04 -7.81
C LEU A 85 -9.35 -3.50 -7.15
N PRO A 86 -9.52 -3.63 -5.82
CA PRO A 86 -10.71 -3.22 -5.08
C PRO A 86 -10.77 -1.71 -4.78
N PHE A 87 -10.26 -0.86 -5.67
CA PHE A 87 -10.33 0.60 -5.52
C PHE A 87 -11.54 1.17 -6.25
N ARG A 88 -12.08 2.27 -5.71
CA ARG A 88 -13.18 3.04 -6.33
C ARG A 88 -12.71 4.37 -6.91
N CYS A 89 -11.41 4.61 -6.91
CA CYS A 89 -10.77 5.78 -7.51
C CYS A 89 -9.88 5.34 -8.68
N GLU A 90 -9.38 6.33 -9.43
CA GLU A 90 -8.38 6.08 -10.45
C GLU A 90 -7.07 5.62 -9.81
N VAL A 91 -6.54 4.51 -10.31
CA VAL A 91 -5.30 3.89 -9.83
C VAL A 91 -4.25 3.97 -10.92
N ARG A 92 -3.05 4.36 -10.53
CA ARG A 92 -1.84 4.20 -11.33
C ARG A 92 -1.02 3.06 -10.74
N GLU A 93 -1.10 1.93 -11.40
CA GLU A 93 -0.31 0.76 -11.05
C GLU A 93 1.18 1.01 -11.35
N THR A 94 2.05 0.52 -10.48
CA THR A 94 3.50 0.57 -10.65
C THR A 94 4.14 -0.72 -10.16
N GLN A 95 5.29 -1.08 -10.72
CA GLN A 95 6.16 -2.13 -10.18
C GLN A 95 7.33 -1.55 -9.39
N ASP A 96 7.37 -0.22 -9.25
CA ASP A 96 8.38 0.47 -8.46
C ASP A 96 7.89 0.63 -7.02
N LEU A 97 8.33 -0.27 -6.14
CA LEU A 97 8.04 -0.21 -4.71
C LEU A 97 8.76 0.96 -4.02
N ALA A 98 9.92 1.38 -4.54
CA ALA A 98 10.64 2.53 -3.98
C ALA A 98 9.82 3.81 -4.12
N LEU A 99 9.05 3.97 -5.22
CA LEU A 99 8.11 5.07 -5.36
C LEU A 99 7.08 5.12 -4.22
N ILE A 100 6.53 3.98 -3.81
CA ILE A 100 5.55 3.93 -2.70
C ILE A 100 6.25 4.21 -1.37
N ALA A 101 7.41 3.60 -1.14
CA ALA A 101 8.20 3.80 0.08
C ALA A 101 8.63 5.26 0.28
N GLU A 102 9.11 5.92 -0.77
CA GLU A 102 9.47 7.34 -0.75
C GLU A 102 8.29 8.24 -0.42
N ARG A 103 7.11 7.97 -1.02
CA ARG A 103 5.89 8.74 -0.73
C ARG A 103 5.41 8.59 0.70
N VAL A 104 5.57 7.40 1.28
CA VAL A 104 5.20 7.11 2.66
C VAL A 104 6.19 7.75 3.64
N VAL A 105 7.47 7.48 3.47
CA VAL A 105 8.48 7.85 4.47
C VAL A 105 8.80 9.34 4.38
N ASN A 106 9.23 9.80 3.21
CA ASN A 106 9.71 11.18 3.03
C ASN A 106 8.58 12.13 2.61
N GLY A 107 7.55 11.62 1.93
CA GLY A 107 6.37 12.41 1.57
C GLY A 107 5.40 12.64 2.72
N ASP A 108 5.36 11.75 3.71
CA ASP A 108 4.42 11.77 4.84
C ASP A 108 5.13 11.62 6.19
N TRP A 109 5.57 10.43 6.59
CA TRP A 109 5.92 10.16 7.99
C TRP A 109 6.98 11.12 8.56
N ARG A 110 8.02 11.42 7.78
CA ARG A 110 9.10 12.35 8.15
C ARG A 110 8.84 13.79 7.72
N ASN A 111 7.70 14.06 7.09
CA ASN A 111 7.32 15.37 6.61
C ASN A 111 6.50 16.10 7.70
N GLU A 112 7.15 17.05 8.37
CA GLU A 112 6.52 17.91 9.40
C GLU A 112 5.44 18.83 8.81
N ASP A 113 5.49 19.08 7.50
CA ASP A 113 4.54 19.91 6.76
C ASP A 113 3.38 19.09 6.15
N PHE A 114 3.31 17.79 6.44
CA PHE A 114 2.26 16.94 5.90
C PHE A 114 0.87 17.39 6.38
N MET A 115 -0.05 17.58 5.42
CA MET A 115 -1.40 18.15 5.62
C MET A 115 -1.45 19.59 6.16
N GLN A 116 -0.36 20.35 6.12
CA GLN A 116 -0.47 21.79 6.30
C GLN A 116 -1.28 22.40 5.14
N ALA A 117 -2.21 23.28 5.48
CA ALA A 117 -2.97 24.02 4.48
C ALA A 117 -1.99 24.86 3.64
N PRO A 118 -2.19 24.94 2.31
CA PRO A 118 -1.44 25.91 1.51
C PRO A 118 -1.62 27.31 2.12
N SER A 119 -0.55 28.09 2.17
CA SER A 119 -0.63 29.49 2.61
C SER A 119 -1.63 30.25 1.75
N GLU A 120 -2.47 31.08 2.38
CA GLU A 120 -3.59 31.83 1.76
C GLU A 120 -3.14 32.81 0.65
N ASP A 121 -1.84 33.03 0.47
CA ASP A 121 -1.24 33.93 -0.53
C ASP A 121 -0.90 33.27 -1.88
N GLY A 122 -1.21 31.98 -2.08
CA GLY A 122 -0.98 31.26 -3.34
C GLY A 122 -2.25 31.09 -4.19
N ASP A 123 -2.13 31.20 -5.52
CA ASP A 123 -3.22 30.86 -6.46
C ASP A 123 -3.87 29.52 -6.07
N GLU A 124 -5.21 29.46 -6.06
CA GLU A 124 -5.95 28.23 -5.79
C GLU A 124 -5.43 27.12 -6.72
N PRO A 125 -4.80 26.05 -6.20
CA PRO A 125 -4.24 25.03 -7.06
C PRO A 125 -5.37 24.39 -7.86
N GLU A 126 -5.19 24.34 -9.18
CA GLU A 126 -6.09 23.64 -10.10
C GLU A 126 -6.31 22.22 -9.54
N GLN A 127 -7.56 21.87 -9.23
CA GLN A 127 -7.90 20.58 -8.62
C GLN A 127 -7.64 19.46 -9.63
N ALA A 128 -6.40 18.98 -9.67
CA ALA A 128 -6.03 17.82 -10.45
C ALA A 128 -6.79 16.59 -9.92
N PRO A 129 -7.22 15.67 -10.82
CA PRO A 129 -7.85 14.44 -10.38
C PRO A 129 -6.89 13.64 -9.49
N PHE A 130 -7.40 13.15 -8.36
CA PHE A 130 -6.62 12.28 -7.47
C PHE A 130 -6.43 10.90 -8.11
N ILE A 131 -5.18 10.58 -8.43
CA ILE A 131 -4.78 9.27 -8.95
C ILE A 131 -3.92 8.57 -7.89
N LEU A 132 -4.40 7.44 -7.38
CA LEU A 132 -3.72 6.67 -6.34
C LEU A 132 -2.58 5.84 -6.93
N PRO A 133 -1.30 6.07 -6.55
CA PRO A 133 -0.21 5.17 -6.92
C PRO A 133 -0.32 3.89 -6.11
N VAL A 134 -0.30 2.75 -6.78
CA VAL A 134 -0.38 1.43 -6.14
C VAL A 134 0.73 0.55 -6.71
N PHE A 135 1.62 0.06 -5.85
CA PHE A 135 2.53 -1.01 -6.23
C PHE A 135 1.75 -2.31 -6.41
N VAL A 136 1.96 -3.01 -7.51
CA VAL A 136 1.26 -4.26 -7.83
C VAL A 136 2.25 -5.28 -8.37
N VAL A 137 2.19 -6.51 -7.85
CA VAL A 137 2.98 -7.63 -8.36
C VAL A 137 2.16 -8.92 -8.30
N PRO A 138 2.18 -9.76 -9.36
CA PRO A 138 1.60 -11.09 -9.28
C PRO A 138 2.40 -11.97 -8.32
N VAL A 139 1.69 -12.78 -7.52
CA VAL A 139 2.29 -13.81 -6.66
C VAL A 139 1.71 -15.19 -7.02
N PRO A 140 2.52 -16.28 -6.96
CA PRO A 140 2.10 -17.63 -7.33
C PRO A 140 1.05 -18.24 -6.41
#